data_AF-A0A2X3GQ51-F1
#
_entry.id   AF-A0A2X3GQ51-F1
#
_cell.length_a   1.000
_cell.length_b   1.000
_cell.length_c   1.000
_cell.angle_alpha   90.00
_cell.angle_beta   90.00
_cell.angle_gamma   90.00
#
_symmetry.space_group_name_H-M   'P 1'
#
loop_
_entity.id
_entity.type
_entity.pdbx_description
1 polymer ?
#
loop_
_entity_poly.entity_id
_entity_poly.type
_entity_poly.pdbx_seq_one_letter_code
_entity_poly.pdbx_strand_id
1 'polypeptide(L)' 'MYYPFVRKALFQLDPERAHEVTFQQLRRVTGTPLEMLVRQKVPARPVTCMGLTFKNPLGLAAGPG' A
#
# COMPACT_ATOMS: atom_id res chain seq x y z
N MET A 1 4.96 -6.21 12.41
CA MET A 1 5.40 -5.82 13.78
C MET A 1 5.78 -4.35 13.90
N TYR A 2 6.35 -3.69 12.87
CA TYR A 2 6.72 -2.25 12.91
C TYR A 2 5.59 -1.25 12.64
N TYR A 3 4.44 -1.70 12.12
CA TYR A 3 3.28 -0.85 11.81
C TYR A 3 2.81 0.05 12.97
N PRO A 4 2.78 -0.38 14.25
CA PRO A 4 2.38 0.49 15.36
C PRO A 4 3.29 1.71 15.55
N PHE A 5 4.60 1.57 15.32
CA PHE A 5 5.55 2.69 15.42
C PHE A 5 5.40 3.66 14.25
N VAL A 6 5.29 3.13 13.04
CA VAL A 6 5.06 3.93 11.82
C VAL A 6 3.74 4.67 11.93
N ARG A 7 2.68 4.00 12.39
CA ARG A 7 1.36 4.61 12.62
C ARG A 7 1.45 5.76 13.63
N LYS A 8 2.15 5.56 14.75
CA LYS A 8 2.32 6.61 15.77
C LYS A 8 3.04 7.84 15.20
N ALA A 9 4.08 7.64 14.39
CA ALA A 9 4.80 8.74 13.73
C ALA A 9 3.93 9.46 12.69
N LEU A 10 3.21 8.71 11.84
CA LEU A 10 2.33 9.29 10.82
C LEU A 10 1.17 10.07 11.44
N PHE A 11 0.64 9.63 12.59
CA PHE A 11 -0.48 10.29 13.27
C PHE A 11 -0.08 11.58 14.00
N GLN A 12 1.21 11.89 14.08
CA GLN A 12 1.70 13.19 14.58
C GLN A 12 1.79 14.24 13.47
N LEU A 13 1.65 13.84 12.20
CA LEU A 13 1.65 14.73 11.05
C LEU A 13 0.22 15.09 10.65
N ASP A 14 0.05 16.21 9.95
CA ASP A 14 -1.21 16.51 9.27
C ASP A 14 -1.57 15.38 8.29
N PRO A 15 -2.86 15.04 8.13
CA PRO A 15 -3.30 13.92 7.28
C PRO A 15 -2.77 14.01 5.84
N GLU A 16 -2.82 15.20 5.24
CA GLU A 16 -2.29 15.45 3.89
C GLU A 16 -0.78 15.25 3.83
N ARG A 17 -0.06 15.73 4.85
CA ARG A 17 1.40 15.59 4.92
C ARG A 17 1.82 14.13 5.13
N ALA A 18 1.11 13.39 5.98
CA ALA A 18 1.31 11.97 6.18
C ALA A 18 1.08 11.17 4.88
N HIS A 19 0.03 11.53 4.13
CA HIS A 19 -0.26 10.96 2.82
C HIS A 19 0.87 11.25 1.82
N GLU A 20 1.25 12.51 1.66
CA GLU A 20 2.30 12.92 0.73
C GLU A 20 3.64 12.25 1.04
N VAL A 21 4.05 12.23 2.31
CA VAL A 21 5.29 11.57 2.75
C VAL A 21 5.24 10.09 2.43
N THR A 22 4.12 9.41 2.73
CA THR A 22 3.96 7.98 2.46
C THR A 22 4.04 7.68 0.96
N PHE A 23 3.37 8.47 0.12
CA PHE A 23 3.43 8.32 -1.34
C PHE A 23 4.80 8.62 -1.92
N GLN A 24 5.50 9.64 -1.42
CA GLN A 24 6.87 9.94 -1.84
C GLN A 24 7.81 8.79 -1.51
N GLN A 25 7.71 8.20 -0.32
CA GLN A 25 8.54 7.04 0.04
C GLN A 25 8.18 5.81 -0.80
N LEU A 26 6.89 5.52 -1.00
CA LEU A 26 6.46 4.42 -1.86
C LEU A 26 7.00 4.58 -3.29
N ARG A 27 6.90 5.78 -3.88
CA ARG A 27 7.46 6.06 -5.22
C ARG A 27 8.97 5.85 -5.30
N ARG A 28 9.72 6.19 -4.25
CA ARG A 28 11.18 5.97 -4.18
C ARG A 28 11.55 4.49 -4.06
N VAL A 29 10.70 3.71 -3.41
CA VAL A 29 10.93 2.29 -3.13
C VAL A 29 10.50 1.40 -4.30
N THR A 30 9.40 1.75 -4.99
CA THR A 30 8.88 1.01 -6.14
C THR A 30 9.94 0.85 -7.22
N GLY A 31 10.15 -0.38 -7.70
CA GLY A 31 11.13 -0.67 -8.75
C GLY A 31 12.58 -0.76 -8.27
N THR A 32 12.83 -0.61 -6.97
CA THR A 32 14.15 -0.81 -6.36
C THR A 32 14.18 -2.07 -5.49
N PRO A 33 15.36 -2.60 -5.12
CA PRO A 33 15.46 -3.74 -4.19
C PRO A 33 14.79 -3.47 -2.82
N LEU A 34 14.61 -2.21 -2.42
CA LEU A 34 13.91 -1.82 -1.20
C LEU A 34 12.42 -2.22 -1.23
N GLU A 35 11.85 -2.52 -2.40
CA GLU A 35 10.47 -3.01 -2.51
C GLU A 35 10.24 -4.29 -1.69
N MET A 36 11.28 -5.09 -1.45
CA MET A 36 11.21 -6.26 -0.57
C MET A 36 10.83 -5.92 0.88
N LEU A 37 11.04 -4.68 1.34
CA LEU A 37 10.66 -4.25 2.70
C LEU A 37 9.15 -4.11 2.87
N VAL A 38 8.43 -3.81 1.78
CA VAL A 38 6.97 -3.59 1.78
C VAL A 38 6.20 -4.74 1.15
N ARG A 39 6.86 -5.56 0.32
CA ARG A 39 6.26 -6.69 -0.37
C ARG A 39 5.87 -7.80 0.61
N GLN A 40 4.68 -8.33 0.42
CA GLN A 40 4.15 -9.45 1.20
C GLN A 40 3.75 -10.59 0.27
N LYS A 41 3.98 -11.84 0.69
CA LYS A 41 3.44 -13.01 0.00
C LYS A 41 2.02 -13.23 0.48
N VAL A 42 1.06 -13.12 -0.45
CA VAL A 42 -0.37 -13.32 -0.18
C VAL A 42 -0.86 -14.49 -1.03
N PRO A 43 -1.67 -15.41 -0.49
CA PRO A 43 -2.22 -16.52 -1.26
C PRO A 43 -3.14 -16.02 -2.39
N ALA A 44 -3.05 -16.67 -3.54
CA ALA A 44 -3.93 -16.41 -4.68
C ALA A 44 -5.36 -16.87 -4.36
N ARG A 45 -6.34 -16.03 -4.71
CA ARG A 45 -7.78 -16.30 -4.59
C ARG A 45 -8.47 -15.69 -5.81
N PRO A 46 -8.35 -16.32 -6.99
CA PRO A 46 -8.80 -15.72 -8.23
C PRO A 46 -10.32 -15.52 -8.24
N VAL A 47 -10.78 -14.36 -8.75
CA VAL A 47 -12.20 -14.03 -8.89
C VAL A 47 -12.43 -13.43 -10.27
N THR A 48 -13.47 -13.91 -10.95
CA THR A 48 -13.93 -13.36 -12.22
C THR A 48 -15.04 -12.34 -11.98
N CYS A 49 -14.87 -11.11 -12.45
CA CYS A 49 -15.86 -10.05 -12.34
C CYS A 49 -15.79 -9.16 -13.58
N MET A 50 -16.94 -8.79 -14.15
CA MET A 50 -17.01 -7.93 -15.34
C MET A 50 -16.15 -8.44 -16.53
N GLY A 51 -16.02 -9.76 -16.68
CA GLY A 51 -15.20 -10.37 -17.74
C GLY A 51 -13.67 -10.35 -17.49
N LEU A 52 -13.22 -9.83 -16.34
CA LEU A 52 -11.81 -9.80 -15.93
C LEU A 52 -11.54 -10.81 -14.82
N THR A 53 -10.32 -11.37 -14.81
CA THR A 53 -9.85 -12.27 -13.73
C THR A 53 -8.89 -11.53 -12.81
N PHE A 54 -9.31 -11.29 -11.58
CA PHE A 54 -8.49 -10.70 -10.53
C PHE A 54 -7.78 -11.79 -9.74
N LYS A 55 -6.51 -11.58 -9.35
CA LYS A 55 -5.72 -12.56 -8.59
C LYS A 55 -6.21 -12.75 -7.14
N ASN A 56 -6.93 -11.75 -6.60
CA ASN A 56 -7.48 -11.74 -5.26
C ASN A 56 -8.72 -10.82 -5.23
N PRO A 57 -9.75 -11.10 -4.40
CA PRO A 57 -10.90 -10.21 -4.23
C PRO A 57 -10.58 -8.87 -3.54
N LEU A 58 -9.44 -8.72 -2.87
CA LEU A 58 -9.06 -7.49 -2.18
C LEU A 58 -8.42 -6.49 -3.15
N GLY A 59 -8.99 -5.28 -3.26
CA GLY A 59 -8.47 -4.17 -4.05
C GLY A 59 -8.16 -2.94 -3.21
N LEU A 60 -7.31 -2.05 -3.73
CA LEU A 60 -7.12 -0.70 -3.20
C LEU A 60 -8.16 0.22 -3.84
N ALA A 61 -9.00 0.86 -3.02
CA ALA A 61 -9.98 1.82 -3.50
C ALA A 61 -9.31 3.11 -4.00
N ALA A 62 -9.99 3.82 -4.90
CA ALA A 62 -9.62 5.19 -5.24
C ALA A 62 -9.74 6.07 -3.99
N GLY A 63 -8.71 6.85 -3.70
CA GLY A 63 -8.71 7.81 -2.60
C GLY A 63 -9.21 9.20 -3.04
N PRO A 64 -9.53 10.10 -2.08
CA PRO A 64 -9.57 11.53 -2.36
C PRO A 64 -8.14 11.95 -2.75
N GLY A 65 -8.01 12.63 -3.89
CA GLY A 65 -6.73 13.07 -4.45
C GLY A 65 -6.03 14.11 -3.59
#